data_AF-X1TS14-F1
#
_entry.id   AF-X1TS14-F1
#
_cell.length_a   1.000
_cell.length_b   1.000
_cell.length_c   1.000
_cell.angle_alpha   90.00
_cell.angle_beta   90.00
_cell.angle_gamma   90.00
#
_symmetry.space_group_name_H-M   'P 1'
#
loop_
_entity.id
_entity.type
_entity.pdbx_description
1 polymer ?
#
loop_
_entity_poly.entity_id
_entity_poly.type
_entity_poly.pdbx_seq_one_letter_code
_entity_poly.pdbx_strand_id
1 'polypeptide(L)'
;MPDKPCCAKCGREYKTVKVGVGVLEHKGDGSLYRISAADLLECPGCGHQITWGYGRAIHYSAEPQKVKHEIEQYEKYTTLIKVY
;
A
#
# COMPACT_ATOMS: atom_id res chain seq x y z
N MET A 1 -0.03 6.39 -21.82
CA MET A 1 -0.57 5.69 -20.63
C MET A 1 0.63 5.23 -19.83
N PRO A 2 0.69 5.38 -18.50
CA PRO A 2 1.79 4.80 -17.75
C PRO A 2 1.77 3.28 -17.96
N ASP A 3 2.92 2.73 -18.33
CA ASP A 3 3.07 1.29 -18.56
C ASP A 3 2.69 0.53 -17.28
N LYS A 4 1.85 -0.49 -17.42
CA LYS A 4 1.47 -1.34 -16.28
C LYS A 4 2.70 -2.11 -15.83
N PRO A 5 2.92 -2.27 -14.51
CA PRO A 5 4.06 -3.03 -14.03
C PRO A 5 3.95 -4.49 -14.48
N CYS A 6 5.10 -5.07 -14.82
CA CYS A 6 5.25 -6.50 -15.09
C CYS A 6 5.86 -7.21 -13.90
N CYS A 7 5.44 -8.45 -13.66
CA CYS A 7 5.97 -9.26 -12.58
C CYS A 7 7.35 -9.83 -12.91
N ALA A 8 8.32 -9.51 -12.07
CA ALA A 8 9.71 -9.96 -12.23
C ALA A 8 9.87 -11.49 -12.21
N LYS A 9 8.94 -12.24 -11.60
CA LYS A 9 8.98 -13.71 -11.55
C LYS A 9 8.40 -14.36 -12.79
N CYS A 10 7.22 -13.89 -13.22
CA CYS A 10 6.38 -14.57 -14.20
C CYS A 10 6.42 -13.87 -15.58
N GLY A 11 6.96 -12.65 -15.69
CA GLY A 11 6.99 -11.82 -16.89
C GLY A 11 5.63 -11.26 -17.32
N ARG A 12 4.55 -11.59 -16.61
CA ARG A 12 3.18 -11.17 -16.95
C ARG A 12 2.87 -9.81 -16.36
N GLU A 13 2.04 -9.05 -17.06
CA GLU A 13 1.46 -7.82 -16.54
C GLU A 13 0.61 -8.09 -15.30
N TYR A 14 0.76 -7.22 -14.31
CA TYR A 14 -0.09 -7.26 -13.13
C TYR A 14 -1.52 -6.80 -13.46
N LYS A 15 -2.50 -7.36 -12.76
CA LYS A 15 -3.91 -6.93 -12.80
C LYS A 15 -4.28 -6.24 -11.50
N THR A 16 -4.98 -5.11 -11.59
CA THR A 16 -5.57 -4.46 -10.42
C THR A 16 -6.64 -5.35 -9.82
N VAL A 17 -6.48 -5.69 -8.54
CA VAL A 17 -7.44 -6.47 -7.75
C VAL A 17 -8.24 -5.57 -6.82
N LYS A 18 -7.64 -4.50 -6.29
CA LYS A 18 -8.35 -3.54 -5.44
C LYS A 18 -7.81 -2.13 -5.64
N VAL A 19 -8.71 -1.16 -5.75
CA VAL A 19 -8.38 0.26 -5.87
C VAL A 19 -8.50 0.94 -4.51
N GLY A 20 -7.59 1.87 -4.20
CA GLY A 20 -7.67 2.71 -3.01
C GLY A 20 -7.41 1.98 -1.69
N VAL A 21 -6.41 1.10 -1.66
CA VAL A 21 -5.89 0.50 -0.42
C VAL A 21 -5.02 1.50 0.35
N GLY A 22 -5.01 1.37 1.67
CA GLY A 22 -4.05 2.06 2.52
C GLY A 22 -2.77 1.26 2.63
N VAL A 23 -1.62 1.88 2.44
CA VAL A 23 -0.30 1.29 2.66
C VAL A 23 0.33 1.95 3.87
N LEU A 24 0.57 1.14 4.88
CA LEU A 24 1.10 1.55 6.16
C LEU A 24 2.55 1.06 6.29
N GLU A 25 3.49 1.98 6.20
CA GLU A 25 4.92 1.70 6.25
C GLU A 25 5.43 1.95 7.67
N HIS A 26 6.04 0.94 8.29
CA HIS A 26 6.76 1.10 9.56
C HIS A 26 8.24 1.36 9.32
N LYS A 27 8.91 2.00 10.27
CA LYS A 27 10.36 2.03 10.36
C LYS A 27 10.87 0.69 10.91
N GLY A 28 12.17 0.46 10.81
CA GLY A 28 12.82 -0.74 11.36
C GLY A 28 12.71 -0.89 12.90
N ASP A 29 12.33 0.17 13.62
CA ASP A 29 12.02 0.15 15.05
C ASP A 29 10.53 -0.19 15.36
N GLY A 30 9.73 -0.48 14.33
CA GLY A 30 8.30 -0.76 14.43
C GLY A 30 7.41 0.48 14.58
N SER A 31 7.98 1.69 14.62
CA SER A 31 7.18 2.92 14.65
C SER A 31 6.59 3.23 13.27
N LEU A 32 5.41 3.86 13.23
CA LEU A 32 4.84 4.26 11.95
C LEU A 32 5.72 5.32 11.26
N TYR A 33 6.01 5.09 9.98
CA TYR A 33 6.70 6.05 9.12
C TYR A 33 5.72 6.87 8.29
N ARG A 34 4.81 6.20 7.57
CA ARG A 34 4.00 6.81 6.52
C ARG A 34 2.72 6.03 6.23
N ILE A 35 1.65 6.75 5.89
CA ILE A 35 0.45 6.17 5.27
C ILE A 35 0.28 6.76 3.87
N SER A 36 0.01 5.89 2.89
CA SER A 36 -0.24 6.30 1.51
C SER A 36 -1.44 5.56 0.93
N ALA A 37 -2.24 6.22 0.09
CA ALA A 37 -3.21 5.54 -0.75
C ALA A 37 -2.51 4.92 -1.96
N ALA A 38 -2.86 3.70 -2.32
CA ALA A 38 -2.35 2.97 -3.48
C ALA A 38 -3.42 2.02 -4.03
N ASP A 39 -3.07 1.29 -5.08
CA ASP A 39 -3.86 0.17 -5.60
C ASP A 39 -3.12 -1.15 -5.35
N LEU A 40 -3.87 -2.21 -5.06
CA LEU A 40 -3.35 -3.57 -4.95
C LEU A 40 -3.46 -4.25 -6.31
N LEU A 41 -2.32 -4.79 -6.77
CA LEU A 41 -2.14 -5.47 -8.03
C LEU A 41 -1.66 -6.90 -7.79
N GLU A 42 -2.06 -7.85 -8.63
CA GLU A 42 -1.69 -9.28 -8.53
C GLU A 42 -1.22 -9.85 -9.89
N CYS A 43 -0.12 -10.63 -9.93
CA CYS A 43 0.30 -11.38 -11.13
C CYS A 43 -0.66 -12.56 -11.32
N PRO A 44 -1.41 -12.64 -12.43
CA PRO A 44 -2.34 -13.75 -12.67
C PRO A 44 -1.64 -15.10 -12.91
N GLY A 45 -0.32 -15.10 -13.13
CA GLY A 45 0.48 -16.31 -13.32
C GLY A 45 1.03 -16.93 -12.04
N CYS A 46 1.42 -16.14 -11.05
CA CYS A 46 2.09 -16.64 -9.83
C CYS A 46 1.46 -16.13 -8.52
N GLY A 47 0.40 -15.33 -8.59
CA GLY A 47 -0.29 -14.78 -7.41
C GLY A 47 0.51 -13.75 -6.61
N HIS A 48 1.71 -13.37 -7.05
CA HIS A 48 2.49 -12.32 -6.39
C HIS A 48 1.70 -11.02 -6.42
N GLN A 49 1.58 -10.35 -5.28
CA GLN A 49 0.92 -9.05 -5.13
C GLN A 49 1.91 -7.90 -4.92
N ILE A 50 1.59 -6.73 -5.47
CA ILE A 50 2.32 -5.48 -5.26
C ILE A 50 1.34 -4.33 -5.03
N THR A 51 1.81 -3.27 -4.39
CA THR A 51 1.11 -1.98 -4.33
C THR A 51 1.67 -1.02 -5.38
N TRP A 52 0.79 -0.33 -6.10
CA TRP A 52 1.16 0.57 -7.20
C TRP A 52 0.32 1.85 -7.19
N GLY A 53 0.76 2.88 -7.94
CA GLY A 53 -0.02 4.10 -8.13
C GLY A 53 -0.15 4.93 -6.86
N TYR A 54 0.91 4.99 -6.05
CA TYR A 54 0.94 5.72 -4.79
C TYR A 54 0.50 7.18 -4.99
N GLY A 55 -0.58 7.54 -4.31
CA GLY A 55 -1.08 8.91 -4.22
C GLY A 55 -0.30 9.73 -3.20
N ARG A 56 -0.91 10.85 -2.76
CA ARG A 56 -0.31 11.70 -1.73
C ARG A 56 -0.08 10.90 -0.45
N ALA A 57 1.15 10.93 0.05
CA ALA A 57 1.53 10.28 1.29
C ALA A 57 1.50 11.27 2.45
N ILE A 58 1.07 10.80 3.61
CA ILE A 58 1.14 11.55 4.87
C ILE A 58 2.30 10.97 5.67
N HIS A 59 3.32 11.80 5.90
CA HIS A 59 4.48 11.46 6.70
C HIS A 59 4.22 11.87 8.15
N TYR A 60 4.46 10.96 9.08
CA TYR A 60 4.24 11.25 10.50
C TYR A 60 5.58 11.43 11.20
N SER A 61 5.83 12.66 11.65
CA SER A 61 6.88 12.98 12.60
C SER A 61 6.36 12.71 14.01
N ALA A 62 6.39 11.45 14.43
CA ALA A 62 6.29 11.00 15.83
C ALA A 62 5.05 11.36 16.67
N GLU A 63 4.02 12.06 16.17
CA GLU A 63 2.77 12.33 16.93
C GLU A 63 1.79 11.13 16.88
N PRO A 64 1.66 10.31 17.93
CA PRO A 64 0.97 9.01 17.85
C PRO A 64 -0.56 9.10 17.71
N GLN A 65 -1.16 10.22 18.11
CA GLN A 65 -2.61 10.36 18.21
C GLN A 65 -3.29 10.58 16.86
N LYS A 66 -2.73 11.43 15.98
CA LYS A 66 -3.27 11.66 14.63
C LYS A 66 -3.13 10.43 13.75
N VAL A 67 -2.03 9.70 13.94
CA VAL A 67 -1.75 8.41 13.29
C VAL A 67 -2.88 7.41 13.57
N LYS A 68 -3.25 7.25 14.84
CA LYS A 68 -4.24 6.24 15.25
C LYS A 68 -5.59 6.45 14.56
N HIS A 69 -6.05 7.70 14.49
CA HIS A 69 -7.32 8.02 13.82
C HIS A 69 -7.30 7.66 12.34
N GLU A 70 -6.22 7.95 11.62
CA GLU A 70 -6.14 7.58 10.21
C GLU A 70 -6.06 6.08 10.00
N ILE A 71 -5.29 5.35 10.82
CA ILE A 71 -5.26 3.89 10.77
C ILE A 71 -6.67 3.32 10.93
N GLU A 72 -7.41 3.78 11.93
CA GLU A 72 -8.79 3.34 12.19
C GLU A 72 -9.72 3.64 11.01
N GLN A 73 -9.57 4.79 10.34
CA GLN A 73 -10.33 5.11 9.14
C GLN A 73 -10.00 4.14 7.99
N TYR A 74 -8.72 3.85 7.76
CA TYR A 74 -8.33 2.91 6.72
C TYR A 74 -8.79 1.48 7.03
N GLU A 75 -8.66 1.00 8.28
CA GLU A 75 -9.14 -0.33 8.70
C GLU A 75 -10.67 -0.45 8.60
N LYS A 76 -11.40 0.66 8.79
CA LYS A 76 -12.87 0.67 8.74
C LYS A 76 -13.42 0.75 7.33
N TYR A 77 -12.78 1.50 6.43
CA TYR A 77 -13.34 1.86 5.13
C TYR A 77 -12.62 1.24 3.94
N THR A 78 -11.41 0.69 4.11
CA THR A 78 -10.66 0.06 3.02
C THR A 78 -9.79 -1.10 3.52
N THR A 79 -8.98 -1.68 2.62
CA THR A 79 -7.93 -2.64 3.01
C THR A 79 -6.69 -1.88 3.42
N LEU A 80 -6.17 -2.18 4.60
CA LEU A 80 -4.89 -1.68 5.09
C LEU A 80 -3.81 -2.76 4.91
N ILE A 81 -2.77 -2.44 4.16
CA ILE A 81 -1.60 -3.29 3.93
C ILE A 81 -0.45 -2.78 4.79
N LYS A 82 0.07 -3.62 5.68
CA LYS A 82 1.20 -3.29 6.55
C LYS A 82 2.50 -3.75 5.91
N VAL A 83 3.42 -2.82 5.71
CA VAL A 83 4.76 -3.04 5.17
C VAL A 83 5.77 -2.79 6.30
N TYR A 84 6.72 -3.70 6.45
CA TYR A 84 7.74 -3.71 7.50
C TYR A 84 9.13 -3.68 6.88
#